data_AF-A0A835WXC0-F1
#
_entry.id   AF-A0A835WXC0-F1
#
_cell.length_a   1.000
_cell.length_b   1.000
_cell.length_c   1.000
_cell.angle_alpha   90.00
_cell.angle_beta   90.00
_cell.angle_gamma   90.00
#
_symmetry.space_group_name_H-M   'P 1'
#
loop_
_entity.id
_entity.type
_entity.pdbx_description
1 polymer ?
#
loop_
_entity_poly.entity_id
_entity_poly.type
_entity_poly.pdbx_seq_one_letter_code
_entity_poly.pdbx_strand_id
1 'polypeptide(L)' 'MRSGGTIHMSQILATSKSGLIQEFVISKKKSIMISTVSFVKCNVCGKGIEDGFSITAKSIQKKIFFFCDIHNN' A
#
# COMPACT_ATOMS: atom_id res chain seq x y z
N MET A 1 28.78 -39.72 6.05
CA MET A 1 27.81 -39.43 4.97
C MET A 1 26.42 -39.30 5.57
N ARG A 2 25.68 -38.24 5.19
CA ARG A 2 24.24 -37.93 5.41
C ARG A 2 23.85 -37.64 6.89
N SER A 3 23.80 -36.38 7.30
CA SER A 3 22.73 -35.37 7.10
C SER A 3 21.46 -35.66 7.91
N GLY A 4 21.16 -34.77 8.84
CA GLY A 4 19.91 -34.80 9.61
C GLY A 4 19.69 -33.51 10.41
N GLY A 5 19.72 -32.34 9.74
CA GLY A 5 19.01 -31.15 10.25
C GLY A 5 17.50 -31.44 10.24
N THR A 6 16.64 -30.81 11.04
CA THR A 6 16.69 -29.58 11.82
C THR A 6 15.62 -29.74 12.92
N ILE A 7 15.92 -29.40 14.18
CA ILE A 7 14.83 -29.13 15.13
C ILE A 7 14.41 -27.68 14.90
N HIS A 8 13.49 -27.48 13.96
CA HIS A 8 12.83 -26.20 13.80
C HIS A 8 11.69 -26.14 14.82
N MET A 9 12.04 -25.87 16.07
CA MET A 9 11.09 -25.38 17.07
C MET A 9 10.61 -24.01 16.60
N SER A 10 9.45 -23.94 15.95
CA SER A 10 8.74 -22.69 15.78
C SER A 10 7.83 -22.49 16.99
N GLN A 11 8.30 -21.72 17.98
CA GLN A 11 7.48 -21.31 19.11
C GLN A 11 6.31 -20.44 18.64
N ILE A 12 5.08 -20.88 18.96
CA ILE A 12 3.91 -19.98 19.04
C ILE A 12 4.08 -19.19 20.34
N LEU A 13 4.22 -17.87 20.24
CA LEU A 13 4.49 -16.99 21.37
C LEU A 13 3.26 -16.89 22.27
N ALA A 14 3.22 -17.68 23.35
CA ALA A 14 2.35 -17.42 24.48
C ALA A 14 2.76 -16.08 25.12
N THR A 15 1.83 -15.13 25.08
CA THR A 15 2.01 -13.77 25.58
C THR A 15 2.23 -13.77 27.09
N SER A 16 3.47 -13.48 27.49
CA SER A 16 3.83 -13.10 28.85
C SER A 16 4.43 -11.71 28.80
N LYS A 17 3.59 -10.72 29.14
CA LYS A 17 3.90 -9.33 29.52
C LYS A 17 5.41 -8.99 29.49
N SER A 18 5.90 -8.60 28.33
CA SER A 18 7.10 -7.76 28.20
C SER A 18 7.07 -7.18 26.79
N GLY A 19 6.98 -5.86 26.71
CA GLY A 19 6.74 -5.14 25.45
C GLY A 19 7.87 -5.38 24.47
N LEU A 20 7.64 -6.25 23.49
CA LEU A 20 8.50 -6.35 22.32
C LEU A 20 8.11 -5.24 21.38
N ILE A 21 8.89 -4.17 21.34
CA ILE A 21 8.82 -3.22 20.23
C ILE A 21 9.32 -3.98 19.01
N GLN A 22 8.40 -4.50 18.20
CA GLN A 22 8.72 -4.96 16.85
C GLN A 22 9.06 -3.72 16.03
N GLU A 23 10.36 -3.49 15.82
CA GLU A 23 10.84 -2.48 14.90
C GLU A 23 10.50 -2.95 13.47
N PHE A 24 9.33 -2.52 12.99
CA PHE A 24 8.89 -2.81 11.63
C PHE A 24 9.68 -1.92 10.68
N VAL A 25 10.88 -2.34 10.31
CA VAL A 25 11.69 -1.68 9.28
C VAL A 25 11.02 -1.94 7.93
N ILE A 26 10.01 -1.11 7.61
CA ILE A 26 9.47 -1.03 6.26
C ILE A 26 10.60 -0.48 5.41
N SER A 27 11.33 -1.37 4.74
CA SER A 27 12.22 -0.98 3.66
C SER A 27 11.34 -0.39 2.56
N LYS A 28 11.08 0.92 2.64
CA LYS A 28 10.38 1.69 1.62
C LYS A 28 11.28 1.68 0.39
N LYS A 29 11.21 0.60 -0.39
CA LYS A 29 11.58 0.65 -1.80
C LYS A 29 10.69 1.73 -2.38
N LYS A 30 11.27 2.91 -2.57
CA LYS A 30 10.63 4.07 -3.17
C LYS A 30 10.35 3.63 -4.61
N SER A 31 9.20 3.00 -4.85
CA SER A 31 8.73 2.81 -6.21
C SER A 31 8.54 4.22 -6.74
N ILE A 32 9.50 4.65 -7.55
CA ILE A 32 9.37 5.89 -8.30
C ILE A 32 8.22 5.61 -9.26
N MET A 33 7.01 5.96 -8.86
CA MET A 33 5.84 5.91 -9.70
C MET A 33 6.02 7.03 -10.73
N ILE A 34 6.61 6.69 -11.87
CA ILE A 34 6.74 7.60 -13.01
C ILE A 34 5.34 7.72 -13.63
N SER A 35 4.51 8.61 -13.09
CA SER A 35 3.21 8.93 -13.68
C SER A 35 3.43 9.87 -14.87
N THR A 36 3.07 9.43 -16.07
CA THR A 36 3.07 10.23 -17.30
C THR A 36 1.91 11.24 -17.36
N VAL A 37 1.05 11.26 -16.35
CA VAL A 37 -0.10 12.18 -16.28
C VAL A 37 0.29 13.41 -15.51
N SER A 38 0.42 14.52 -16.24
CA SER A 38 0.84 15.83 -15.71
C SER A 38 -0.16 16.41 -14.71
N PHE A 39 -1.45 16.05 -14.82
CA PHE A 39 -2.51 16.54 -13.92
C PHE A 39 -3.64 15.51 -13.81
N VAL A 40 -3.72 14.83 -12.68
CA VAL A 40 -4.82 13.90 -12.37
C VAL A 40 -5.96 14.69 -11.73
N LYS A 41 -7.14 14.68 -12.37
CA LYS A 41 -8.36 15.38 -11.92
C LYS A 41 -9.51 14.40 -11.78
N CYS A 42 -10.39 14.65 -10.82
CA CYS A 42 -11.62 13.88 -10.66
C CYS A 42 -12.52 14.06 -11.89
N ASN A 43 -12.96 12.95 -12.48
CA ASN A 43 -13.88 12.93 -13.62
C ASN A 43 -15.26 13.55 -13.32
N VAL A 44 -15.61 13.74 -12.04
CA VAL A 44 -16.92 14.28 -11.63
C VAL A 44 -16.87 15.78 -11.38
N CYS A 45 -15.98 16.25 -10.50
CA CYS A 45 -15.92 17.66 -10.11
C CYS A 45 -14.76 18.46 -10.73
N GLY A 46 -13.88 17.80 -11.50
CA GLY A 46 -12.71 18.43 -12.12
C GLY A 46 -11.61 18.85 -11.15
N LYS A 47 -11.78 18.65 -9.84
CA LYS A 47 -10.75 18.95 -8.82
C LYS A 47 -9.63 17.93 -8.89
N GLY A 48 -8.39 18.40 -8.84
CA GLY A 48 -7.19 17.59 -8.90
C GLY A 48 -6.44 17.51 -7.58
N ILE A 49 -5.28 16.87 -7.65
CA ILE A 49 -4.33 16.80 -6.54
C ILE A 49 -3.82 18.20 -6.18
N GLU A 50 -3.72 19.10 -7.16
CA GLU A 50 -3.35 20.52 -6.97
C GLU A 50 -4.31 21.27 -6.04
N ASP A 51 -5.58 20.87 -6.00
CA ASP A 51 -6.61 21.45 -5.14
C ASP A 51 -6.60 20.87 -3.71
N GLY A 52 -5.66 19.97 -3.40
CA GLY A 52 -5.57 19.28 -2.09
C GLY A 52 -6.51 18.08 -1.94
N PHE A 53 -7.04 17.54 -3.05
CA PHE A 53 -7.91 16.36 -3.03
C PHE A 53 -7.10 15.09 -3.30
N SER A 54 -7.40 14.01 -2.59
CA SER A 54 -6.86 12.70 -2.95
C SER A 54 -7.65 12.16 -4.13
N ILE A 55 -6.95 11.65 -5.14
CA ILE A 55 -7.57 11.09 -6.33
C ILE A 55 -7.26 9.60 -6.41
N THR A 56 -8.31 8.79 -6.57
CA THR A 56 -8.25 7.33 -6.70
C THR A 56 -8.52 6.93 -8.15
N ALA A 57 -7.67 6.07 -8.71
CA ALA A 57 -7.89 5.46 -10.01
C ALA A 57 -8.75 4.19 -9.89
N LYS A 58 -9.86 4.11 -10.62
CA LYS A 58 -10.69 2.91 -10.77
C LYS A 58 -10.70 2.46 -12.22
N SER A 59 -10.48 1.17 -12.45
CA SER A 59 -10.60 0.55 -13.78
C SER A 59 -12.04 0.09 -14.00
N ILE A 60 -12.75 0.70 -14.96
CA ILE A 60 -14.12 0.36 -15.34
C ILE A 60 -14.11 0.04 -16.83
N GLN A 61 -14.52 -1.18 -17.21
CA GLN A 61 -14.58 -1.63 -18.60
C GLN A 61 -13.26 -1.40 -19.38
N LYS A 62 -12.11 -1.72 -18.76
CA LYS A 62 -10.76 -1.51 -19.32
C LYS A 62 -10.35 -0.04 -19.53
N LYS A 63 -11.14 0.92 -19.06
CA LYS A 63 -10.79 2.34 -19.01
C LYS A 63 -10.49 2.74 -17.57
N ILE A 64 -9.51 3.62 -17.38
CA ILE A 64 -9.16 4.16 -16.06
C ILE A 64 -9.94 5.45 -15.87
N PHE A 65 -10.66 5.54 -14.76
CA PHE A 65 -11.38 6.72 -14.30
C PHE A 65 -10.79 7.20 -12.96
N PHE A 66 -10.84 8.50 -12.73
CA PHE A 66 -10.28 9.14 -11.55
C PHE A 66 -11.39 9.77 -10.70
N PHE A 67 -11.41 9.45 -9.41
CA PHE A 67 -12.43 9.91 -8.48
C PHE A 67 -11.77 10.54 -7.25
N CYS A 68 -12.25 11.71 -6.81
CA CYS A 68 -11.80 12.27 -5.53
C CYS A 68 -12.47 11.55 -4.36
N ASP A 69 -11.96 11.75 -3.15
CA ASP A 69 -12.48 11.14 -1.91
C ASP A 69 -14.01 11.29 -1.75
N ILE A 70 -14.54 12.44 -2.17
CA ILE A 70 -15.98 12.76 -2.11
C ILE A 70 -16.80 11.91 -3.11
N HIS A 71 -16.26 11.66 -4.31
CA HIS A 71 -16.95 10.96 -5.40
C HIS A 71 -16.50 9.51 -5.54
N ASN A 72 -15.88 8.93 -4.51
CA ASN A 72 -15.35 7.56 -4.54
C ASN A 72 -16.39 6.48 -4.18
N ASN A 73 -17.64 6.86 -3.92
CA ASN A 73 -18.73 5.95 -3.55
C ASN A 73 -19.54 5.49 -4.76
#